data_AF-A0A370BCN4-F1
#
_entry.id   AF-A0A370BCN4-F1
#
_cell.length_a   1.000
_cell.length_b   1.000
_cell.length_c   1.000
_cell.angle_alpha   90.00
_cell.angle_beta   90.00
_cell.angle_gamma   90.00
#
_symmetry.space_group_name_H-M   'P 1'
#
loop_
_entity.id
_entity.type
_entity.pdbx_description
1 polymer ?
#
loop_
_entity_poly.entity_id
_entity_poly.type
_entity_poly.pdbx_seq_one_letter_code
_entity_poly.pdbx_strand_id
1 'polypeptide(L)'
;MDLDALEREGGRSAGPFTVRHGGRTYTLADPCDLHWRTIARLGADVDHDTRVLLGDQADMFRCTPMPAWKMTRMVAAWREHHGLGNPDRLLSLLDRYSEAIDADLADRGWDLAQLWARRRWRFILNIVEHLPSASHTLTAMADDDELAAQIPEPEPGPPPLAGWSPEIATLTLIADRLGEVVTAIHNTTAKKPGKPPPPLPRPQTAHDRLARRRRRASHQLIKDRLLEASTRGRPTMAAAPAADARHAAHRTHTNTRG
;
A
#
# COMPACT_ATOMS: atom_id res chain seq x y z
N MET A 1 17.89 5.95 -18.54
CA MET A 1 17.04 6.83 -17.72
C MET A 1 17.92 7.30 -16.59
N ASP A 2 18.30 8.56 -16.61
CA ASP A 2 19.31 9.14 -15.71
C ASP A 2 18.68 9.43 -14.33
N LEU A 3 19.20 8.77 -13.29
CA LEU A 3 18.70 8.92 -11.92
C LEU A 3 19.03 10.32 -11.36
N ASP A 4 20.08 10.98 -11.85
CA ASP A 4 20.45 12.34 -11.46
C ASP A 4 19.54 13.40 -12.10
N ALA A 5 18.82 13.03 -13.17
CA ALA A 5 17.78 13.88 -13.76
C ALA A 5 16.47 13.86 -12.95
N LEU A 6 16.22 12.81 -12.15
CA LEU A 6 15.10 12.74 -11.19
C LEU A 6 15.39 13.51 -9.90
N GLU A 7 16.65 13.83 -9.61
CA GLU A 7 17.05 14.74 -8.52
C GLU A 7 16.95 16.23 -8.90
N ARG A 8 16.70 16.57 -10.17
CA ARG A 8 16.45 17.95 -10.63
C ARG A 8 14.98 18.36 -10.61
N GLU A 9 14.12 17.66 -9.87
CA GLU A 9 12.80 18.20 -9.52
C GLU A 9 13.00 19.28 -8.45
N GLY A 10 12.86 20.54 -8.87
CA GLY A 10 13.28 21.71 -8.10
C GLY A 10 14.64 22.25 -8.53
N GLY A 11 14.92 22.28 -9.85
CA GLY A 11 15.96 23.19 -10.34
C GLY A 11 15.77 24.56 -9.69
N ARG A 12 16.85 25.16 -9.18
CA ARG A 12 16.93 26.46 -8.47
C ARG A 12 16.32 27.68 -9.21
N SER A 13 15.47 27.46 -10.21
CA SER A 13 15.01 28.44 -11.18
C SER A 13 13.50 28.69 -11.17
N ALA A 14 12.72 28.11 -10.24
CA ALA A 14 11.41 28.67 -9.95
C ALA A 14 11.67 29.98 -9.18
N GLY A 15 11.84 31.09 -9.91
CA GLY A 15 12.00 32.42 -9.31
C GLY A 15 10.86 32.75 -8.33
N PRO A 16 10.93 33.91 -7.65
CA PRO A 16 9.90 34.28 -6.69
C PRO A 16 8.49 34.19 -7.29
N PHE A 17 7.56 33.57 -6.55
CA PHE A 17 6.16 33.53 -6.98
C PHE A 17 5.52 34.89 -6.74
N THR A 18 5.08 35.55 -7.82
CA THR A 18 4.51 36.90 -7.75
C THR A 18 3.06 36.93 -8.22
N VAL A 19 2.25 37.76 -7.58
CA VAL A 19 0.82 37.94 -7.89
C VAL A 19 0.48 39.41 -8.02
N ARG A 20 -0.33 39.76 -9.01
CA ARG A 20 -0.87 41.13 -9.16
C ARG A 20 -2.26 41.25 -8.58
N HIS A 21 -2.46 42.18 -7.65
CA HIS A 21 -3.76 42.46 -7.01
C HIS A 21 -3.85 43.96 -6.66
N GLY A 22 -5.02 44.59 -6.89
CA GLY A 22 -5.19 46.03 -6.62
C GLY A 22 -4.17 46.94 -7.33
N GLY A 23 -3.72 46.58 -8.54
CA GLY A 23 -2.71 47.35 -9.29
C GLY A 23 -1.26 47.20 -8.80
N ARG A 24 -1.01 46.44 -7.74
CA ARG A 24 0.31 46.18 -7.16
C ARG A 24 0.78 44.75 -7.44
N THR A 25 2.09 44.54 -7.42
CA THR A 25 2.71 43.21 -7.50
C THR A 25 3.19 42.83 -6.11
N TYR A 26 2.82 41.64 -5.66
CA TYR A 26 3.21 41.06 -4.38
C TYR A 26 4.11 39.87 -4.64
N THR A 27 5.08 39.65 -3.74
CA THR A 27 5.95 38.46 -3.77
C THR A 27 5.60 37.58 -2.60
N LEU A 28 5.24 36.33 -2.88
CA LEU A 28 4.91 35.38 -1.83
C LEU A 28 6.18 34.76 -1.25
N ALA A 29 6.13 34.41 0.03
CA ALA A 29 7.21 33.77 0.77
C ALA A 29 7.65 32.46 0.09
N ASP A 30 8.95 32.19 0.14
CA ASP A 30 9.50 30.91 -0.30
C ASP A 30 9.07 29.82 0.70
N PRO A 31 8.52 28.67 0.26
CA PRO A 31 8.21 27.55 1.15
C PRO A 31 9.38 27.07 2.02
N CYS A 32 10.63 27.29 1.59
CA CYS A 32 11.82 26.95 2.38
C CYS A 32 12.03 27.87 3.58
N ASP A 33 11.48 29.09 3.54
CA ASP A 33 11.54 30.07 4.64
C ASP A 33 10.39 29.87 5.63
N LEU A 34 9.41 29.04 5.26
CA LEU A 34 8.24 28.74 6.08
C LEU A 34 8.39 27.39 6.78
N HIS A 35 7.93 27.34 8.03
CA HIS A 35 7.78 26.06 8.72
C HIS A 35 6.70 25.21 8.02
N TRP A 36 6.98 23.93 7.81
CA TRP A 36 6.09 23.03 7.08
C TRP A 36 4.68 22.93 7.73
N ARG A 37 4.56 23.03 9.06
CA ARG A 37 3.26 23.12 9.78
C ARG A 37 2.42 24.29 9.31
N THR A 38 3.08 25.42 9.08
CA THR A 38 2.42 26.62 8.58
C THR A 38 1.90 26.37 7.17
N ILE A 39 2.68 25.70 6.33
CA ILE A 39 2.29 25.35 4.95
C ILE A 39 1.13 24.34 4.92
N ALA A 40 1.10 23.37 5.83
CA ALA A 40 0.03 22.39 5.98
C ALA A 40 -1.33 23.04 6.28
N ARG A 41 -1.32 24.14 7.04
CA ARG A 41 -2.52 24.89 7.43
C ARG A 41 -2.97 25.92 6.40
N LEU A 42 -2.18 26.17 5.35
CA LEU A 42 -2.58 27.09 4.30
C LEU A 42 -3.85 26.62 3.59
N GLY A 43 -4.77 27.56 3.33
CA GLY A 43 -6.04 27.34 2.66
C GLY A 43 -7.23 27.21 3.60
N ALA A 44 -7.01 27.18 4.92
CA ALA A 44 -8.07 27.08 5.92
C ALA A 44 -8.62 28.46 6.34
N ASP A 45 -7.78 29.49 6.39
CA ASP A 45 -8.14 30.83 6.85
C ASP A 45 -7.45 31.90 6.01
N VAL A 46 -8.25 32.72 5.33
CA VAL A 46 -7.73 33.74 4.38
C VAL A 46 -6.81 34.74 5.08
N ASP A 47 -7.11 35.08 6.33
CA ASP A 47 -6.36 36.08 7.09
C ASP A 47 -5.00 35.57 7.53
N HIS A 48 -4.95 34.32 7.99
CA HIS A 48 -3.74 33.58 8.29
C HIS A 48 -2.90 33.39 7.03
N ASP A 49 -3.48 32.89 5.95
CA ASP A 49 -2.80 32.64 4.67
C ASP A 49 -2.13 33.92 4.14
N THR A 50 -2.86 35.04 4.20
CA THR A 50 -2.33 36.35 3.79
C THR A 50 -1.12 36.74 4.63
N ARG A 51 -1.19 36.63 5.97
CA ARG A 51 -0.06 36.99 6.85
C ARG A 51 1.15 36.10 6.61
N VAL A 52 0.93 34.80 6.48
CA VAL A 52 2.00 33.81 6.26
C VAL A 52 2.69 34.03 4.92
N LEU A 53 1.91 34.13 3.84
CA LEU A 53 2.47 34.17 2.49
C LEU A 53 3.05 35.53 2.12
N LEU A 54 2.55 36.62 2.69
CA LEU A 54 2.94 37.98 2.28
C LEU A 54 3.78 38.71 3.33
N GLY A 55 3.88 38.20 4.56
CA GLY A 55 4.65 38.82 5.64
C GLY A 55 4.29 40.30 5.80
N ASP A 56 5.29 41.16 5.69
CA ASP A 56 5.15 42.63 5.80
C ASP A 56 4.23 43.25 4.73
N GLN A 57 3.96 42.55 3.62
CA GLN A 57 3.07 43.04 2.57
C GLN A 57 1.58 42.74 2.84
N ALA A 58 1.28 41.96 3.88
CA ALA A 58 -0.07 41.46 4.15
C ALA A 58 -1.08 42.59 4.40
N ASP A 59 -0.70 43.64 5.13
CA ASP A 59 -1.62 44.73 5.47
C ASP A 59 -1.98 45.57 4.24
N MET A 60 -1.02 45.82 3.35
CA MET A 60 -1.27 46.47 2.06
C MET A 60 -2.16 45.62 1.14
N PHE A 61 -1.95 44.30 1.12
CA PHE A 61 -2.75 43.38 0.33
C PHE A 61 -4.22 43.38 0.79
N ARG A 62 -4.46 43.47 2.10
CA ARG A 62 -5.80 43.49 2.71
C ARG A 62 -6.60 44.76 2.44
N CYS A 63 -5.98 45.86 2.02
CA CYS A 63 -6.71 47.07 1.61
C CYS A 63 -7.63 46.84 0.40
N THR A 64 -7.40 45.77 -0.38
CA THR A 64 -8.29 45.37 -1.48
C THR A 64 -8.87 43.99 -1.16
N PRO A 65 -10.14 43.88 -0.73
CA PRO A 65 -10.71 42.60 -0.33
C PRO A 65 -10.63 41.57 -1.46
N MET A 66 -10.21 40.36 -1.11
CA MET A 66 -10.11 39.22 -2.03
C MET A 66 -11.12 38.15 -1.64
N PRO A 67 -11.95 37.66 -2.57
CA PRO A 67 -12.83 36.53 -2.29
C PRO A 67 -12.04 35.28 -1.88
N ALA A 68 -12.55 34.51 -0.92
CA ALA A 68 -11.87 33.32 -0.38
C ALA A 68 -11.44 32.32 -1.47
N TRP A 69 -12.29 32.05 -2.46
CA TRP A 69 -11.95 31.14 -3.56
C TRP A 69 -10.71 31.57 -4.36
N LYS A 70 -10.46 32.89 -4.47
CA LYS A 70 -9.29 33.43 -5.18
C LYS A 70 -8.03 33.24 -4.36
N MET A 71 -8.13 33.35 -3.03
CA MET A 71 -7.04 33.00 -2.10
C MET A 71 -6.71 31.51 -2.22
N THR A 72 -7.71 30.62 -2.14
CA THR A 72 -7.50 29.17 -2.30
C THR A 72 -6.79 28.83 -3.62
N ARG A 73 -7.21 29.47 -4.72
CA ARG A 73 -6.56 29.29 -6.03
C ARG A 73 -5.12 29.83 -6.06
N MET A 74 -4.84 30.92 -5.36
CA MET A 74 -3.50 31.48 -5.24
C MET A 74 -2.58 30.55 -4.45
N VAL A 75 -3.04 30.01 -3.32
CA VAL A 75 -2.31 29.03 -2.51
C VAL A 75 -2.00 27.78 -3.34
N ALA A 76 -2.97 27.27 -4.12
CA ALA A 76 -2.77 26.12 -4.99
C ALA A 76 -1.70 26.39 -6.07
N ALA A 77 -1.77 27.55 -6.74
CA ALA A 77 -0.78 27.93 -7.75
C ALA A 77 0.62 28.15 -7.16
N TRP A 78 0.70 28.71 -5.95
CA TRP A 78 1.96 28.85 -5.22
C TRP A 78 2.57 27.48 -4.88
N ARG A 79 1.74 26.52 -4.43
CA ARG A 79 2.17 25.13 -4.18
C ARG A 79 2.70 24.47 -5.47
N GLU A 80 1.95 24.56 -6.56
CA GLU A 80 2.33 24.00 -7.85
C GLU A 80 3.66 24.59 -8.37
N HIS A 81 3.79 25.93 -8.32
CA HIS A 81 4.99 26.64 -8.77
C HIS A 81 6.26 26.17 -8.07
N HIS A 82 6.18 25.89 -6.77
CA HIS A 82 7.33 25.45 -6.00
C HIS A 82 7.61 23.95 -6.08
N GLY A 83 6.80 23.19 -6.82
CA GLY A 83 6.92 21.74 -6.90
C GLY A 83 6.43 21.01 -5.65
N LEU A 84 5.55 21.64 -4.85
CA LEU A 84 4.94 20.99 -3.69
C LEU A 84 4.03 19.82 -4.13
N GLY A 85 3.72 19.69 -5.42
CA GLY A 85 3.12 18.50 -6.04
C GLY A 85 1.67 18.27 -5.59
N ASN A 86 1.38 17.06 -5.08
CA ASN A 86 0.23 16.79 -4.23
C ASN A 86 0.69 16.84 -2.76
N PRO A 87 0.94 18.05 -2.22
CA PRO A 87 1.57 18.20 -0.92
C PRO A 87 0.65 17.75 0.20
N ASP A 88 -0.65 17.60 -0.07
CA ASP A 88 -1.62 17.27 0.95
C ASP A 88 -1.23 15.96 1.64
N ARG A 89 -0.68 14.98 0.92
CA ARG A 89 -0.17 13.74 1.55
C ARG A 89 1.04 13.99 2.45
N LEU A 90 2.10 14.64 1.95
CA LEU A 90 3.31 14.87 2.74
C LEU A 90 3.04 15.80 3.92
N LEU A 91 2.31 16.88 3.69
CA LEU A 91 1.95 17.85 4.72
C LEU A 91 1.05 17.21 5.78
N SER A 92 0.05 16.40 5.39
CA SER A 92 -0.77 15.68 6.37
C SER A 92 0.06 14.69 7.19
N LEU A 93 0.99 13.98 6.55
CA LEU A 93 1.91 13.08 7.25
C LEU A 93 2.81 13.83 8.22
N LEU A 94 3.39 14.96 7.81
CA LEU A 94 4.23 15.75 8.68
C LEU A 94 3.42 16.38 9.82
N ASP A 95 2.23 16.92 9.55
CA ASP A 95 1.38 17.58 10.57
C ASP A 95 1.05 16.64 11.71
N ARG A 96 0.74 15.40 11.37
CA ARG A 96 0.35 14.37 12.33
C ARG A 96 1.54 13.59 12.91
N TYR A 97 2.57 13.30 12.12
CA TYR A 97 3.63 12.34 12.47
C TYR A 97 5.07 12.89 12.32
N SER A 98 5.26 14.21 12.28
CA SER A 98 6.58 14.83 12.08
C SER A 98 7.67 14.32 13.02
N GLU A 99 7.39 14.14 14.30
CA GLU A 99 8.38 13.68 15.29
C GLU A 99 8.85 12.25 14.99
N ALA A 100 7.92 11.37 14.60
CA ALA A 100 8.23 10.00 14.23
C ALA A 100 8.98 9.91 12.89
N ILE A 101 8.61 10.77 11.93
CA ILE A 101 9.30 10.90 10.64
C ILE A 101 10.72 11.42 10.85
N ASP A 102 10.91 12.41 11.73
CA ASP A 102 12.23 12.97 12.04
C ASP A 102 13.12 11.92 12.71
N ALA A 103 12.60 11.14 13.67
CA ALA A 103 13.33 10.02 14.26
C ALA A 103 13.76 8.97 13.22
N ASP A 104 12.84 8.56 12.34
CA ASP A 104 13.14 7.61 11.26
C ASP A 104 14.20 8.14 10.28
N LEU A 105 14.16 9.44 9.96
CA LEU A 105 15.16 10.05 9.09
C LEU A 105 16.52 10.15 9.80
N ALA A 106 16.53 10.54 11.09
CA ALA A 106 17.74 10.65 11.90
C ALA A 106 18.46 9.31 12.05
N ASP A 107 17.74 8.22 12.29
CA ASP A 107 18.29 6.85 12.34
C ASP A 107 18.99 6.43 11.04
N ARG A 108 18.64 7.08 9.92
CA ARG A 108 19.19 6.84 8.58
C ARG A 108 20.22 7.89 8.18
N GLY A 109 20.58 8.80 9.08
CA GLY A 109 21.57 9.86 8.85
C GLY A 109 21.03 11.04 8.04
N TRP A 110 19.71 11.24 7.99
CA TRP A 110 19.08 12.37 7.30
C TRP A 110 18.46 13.34 8.30
N ASP A 111 18.56 14.64 7.98
CA ASP A 111 17.92 15.72 8.74
C ASP A 111 16.68 16.21 7.98
N LEU A 112 15.50 16.12 8.60
CA LEU A 112 14.24 16.50 7.97
C LEU A 112 14.20 17.98 7.57
N ALA A 113 14.69 18.88 8.43
CA ALA A 113 14.70 20.31 8.17
C ALA A 113 15.62 20.66 7.00
N GLN A 114 16.78 20.00 6.91
CA GLN A 114 17.71 20.16 5.78
C GLN A 114 17.11 19.64 4.48
N LEU A 115 16.46 18.47 4.50
CA LEU A 115 15.78 17.92 3.32
C LEU A 115 14.64 18.84 2.87
N TRP A 116 13.89 19.40 3.81
CA TRP A 116 12.82 20.36 3.55
C TRP A 116 13.37 21.62 2.88
N ALA A 117 14.39 22.26 3.47
CA ALA A 117 15.01 23.47 2.96
C ALA A 117 15.63 23.28 1.56
N ARG A 118 16.11 22.06 1.26
CA ARG A 118 16.63 21.68 -0.06
C ARG A 118 15.54 21.26 -1.05
N ARG A 119 14.25 21.42 -0.71
CA ARG A 119 13.10 21.04 -1.55
C ARG A 119 13.09 19.56 -1.94
N ARG A 120 13.70 18.68 -1.12
CA ARG A 120 13.73 17.22 -1.37
C ARG A 120 12.45 16.53 -0.89
N TRP A 121 11.28 17.13 -1.15
CA TRP A 121 10.00 16.66 -0.63
C TRP A 121 9.58 15.30 -1.18
N ARG A 122 9.80 15.07 -2.48
CA ARG A 122 9.54 13.75 -3.08
C ARG A 122 10.45 12.68 -2.50
N PHE A 123 11.70 13.04 -2.19
CA PHE A 123 12.63 12.12 -1.52
C PHE A 123 12.16 11.77 -0.10
N ILE A 124 11.67 12.75 0.67
CA ILE A 124 11.06 12.51 1.98
C ILE A 124 9.87 11.54 1.84
N LEU A 125 8.94 11.80 0.92
CA LEU A 125 7.80 10.91 0.65
C LEU A 125 8.25 9.50 0.27
N ASN A 126 9.20 9.39 -0.65
CA ASN A 126 9.72 8.09 -1.10
C ASN A 126 10.33 7.29 0.06
N ILE A 127 11.06 7.95 0.97
CA ILE A 127 11.59 7.28 2.16
C ILE A 127 10.43 6.80 3.04
N VAL A 128 9.49 7.69 3.37
CA VAL A 128 8.36 7.37 4.27
C VAL A 128 7.54 6.20 3.72
N GLU A 129 7.32 6.14 2.42
CA GLU A 129 6.59 5.03 1.76
C GLU A 129 7.32 3.68 1.84
N HIS A 130 8.63 3.67 2.03
CA HIS A 130 9.46 2.46 2.03
C HIS A 130 10.07 2.19 3.41
N LEU A 131 9.51 2.79 4.47
CA LEU A 131 9.95 2.52 5.83
C LEU A 131 9.71 1.03 6.19
N PRO A 132 10.64 0.39 6.91
CA PRO A 132 10.44 -0.94 7.46
C PRO A 132 9.21 -0.98 8.37
N SER A 133 8.53 -2.12 8.47
CA SER A 133 7.33 -2.27 9.30
C SER A 133 7.51 -1.89 10.78
N ALA A 134 8.74 -1.95 11.29
CA ALA A 134 9.10 -1.59 12.67
C ALA A 134 9.60 -0.14 12.82
N SER A 135 9.34 0.74 11.84
CA SER A 135 9.76 2.15 11.91
C SER A 135 8.95 2.94 12.93
N HIS A 136 9.51 4.06 13.40
CA HIS A 136 8.81 4.96 14.32
C HIS A 136 7.51 5.50 13.70
N THR A 137 7.56 5.92 12.44
CA THR A 137 6.41 6.46 11.70
C THR A 137 5.31 5.41 11.55
N LEU A 138 5.63 4.19 11.11
CA LEU A 138 4.61 3.14 10.94
C LEU A 138 4.03 2.68 12.27
N THR A 139 4.81 2.69 13.35
CA THR A 139 4.31 2.42 14.71
C THR A 139 3.33 3.50 15.15
N ALA A 140 3.69 4.77 15.00
CA ALA A 140 2.82 5.90 15.34
C ALA A 140 1.51 5.90 14.53
N MET A 141 1.56 5.51 13.26
CA MET A 141 0.36 5.35 12.42
C MET A 141 -0.51 4.15 12.85
N ALA A 142 0.10 3.08 13.37
CA ALA A 142 -0.63 1.89 13.83
C ALA A 142 -1.35 2.13 15.17
N ASP A 143 -0.78 2.98 16.02
CA ASP A 143 -1.37 3.38 17.31
C ASP A 143 -2.40 4.52 17.18
N ASP A 144 -2.68 4.98 15.95
CA ASP A 144 -3.59 6.08 15.68
C ASP A 144 -5.03 5.61 15.42
N ASP A 145 -5.88 5.70 16.45
CA ASP A 145 -7.27 5.26 16.40
C ASP A 145 -8.12 5.99 15.35
N GLU A 146 -7.90 7.29 15.13
CA GLU A 146 -8.69 8.05 14.16
C GLU A 146 -8.32 7.67 12.72
N LEU A 147 -7.02 7.43 12.47
CA LEU A 147 -6.56 6.90 11.19
C LEU A 147 -7.08 5.48 10.98
N ALA A 148 -7.03 4.63 12.02
CA ALA A 148 -7.55 3.27 11.97
C ALA A 148 -9.04 3.23 11.64
N ALA A 149 -9.85 4.17 12.16
CA ALA A 149 -11.27 4.28 11.84
C ALA A 149 -11.57 4.67 10.38
N GLN A 150 -10.61 5.30 9.69
CA GLN A 150 -10.75 5.75 8.29
C GLN A 150 -10.24 4.72 7.28
N ILE A 151 -9.33 3.84 7.69
CA ILE A 151 -8.75 2.82 6.82
C ILE A 151 -9.69 1.60 6.80
N PRO A 152 -10.16 1.16 5.62
CA PRO A 152 -10.94 -0.07 5.53
C PRO A 152 -10.09 -1.25 6.00
N GLU A 153 -10.71 -2.15 6.77
CA GLU A 153 -10.02 -3.35 7.26
C GLU A 153 -9.45 -4.13 6.06
N PRO A 154 -8.13 -4.40 6.05
CA PRO A 154 -7.50 -5.03 4.90
C PRO A 154 -8.04 -6.45 4.74
N GLU A 155 -8.44 -6.81 3.51
CA GLU A 155 -8.78 -8.20 3.23
C GLU A 155 -7.57 -9.11 3.53
N PRO A 156 -7.79 -10.28 4.16
CA PRO A 156 -6.71 -11.19 4.51
C PRO A 156 -5.97 -11.67 3.25
N GLY A 157 -4.81 -11.08 3.01
CA GLY A 157 -3.93 -11.36 1.88
C GLY A 157 -2.65 -12.10 2.30
N PRO A 158 -1.91 -12.69 1.34
CA PRO A 158 -0.57 -13.17 1.62
C PRO A 158 0.31 -11.99 2.07
N PRO A 159 1.13 -12.14 3.12
CA PRO A 159 1.99 -11.07 3.60
C PRO A 159 2.99 -10.61 2.52
N PRO A 160 3.51 -9.38 2.61
CA PRO A 160 4.54 -8.90 1.70
C PRO A 160 5.81 -9.76 1.82
N LEU A 161 6.55 -9.85 0.71
CA LEU A 161 7.87 -10.51 0.73
C LEU A 161 8.91 -9.66 1.46
N ALA A 162 8.76 -8.33 1.40
CA ALA A 162 9.54 -7.40 2.19
C ALA A 162 9.23 -7.63 3.68
N GLY A 163 10.25 -7.95 4.47
CA GLY A 163 10.12 -8.31 5.88
C GLY A 163 10.02 -9.82 6.16
N TRP A 164 9.85 -10.68 5.14
CA TRP A 164 9.80 -12.13 5.34
C TRP A 164 11.21 -12.73 5.49
N SER A 165 11.74 -12.67 6.70
CA SER A 165 13.06 -13.20 7.03
C SER A 165 13.05 -14.74 7.20
N PRO A 166 14.22 -15.40 7.17
CA PRO A 166 14.34 -16.82 7.51
C PRO A 166 13.78 -17.17 8.89
N GLU A 167 13.93 -16.27 9.86
CA GLU A 167 13.39 -16.40 11.21
C GLU A 167 11.86 -16.41 11.19
N ILE A 168 11.23 -15.45 10.48
CA ILE A 168 9.76 -15.42 10.33
C ILE A 168 9.26 -16.67 9.59
N ALA A 169 9.97 -17.11 8.55
CA ALA A 169 9.64 -18.34 7.85
C ALA A 169 9.69 -19.57 8.77
N THR A 170 10.70 -19.64 9.62
CA THR A 170 10.88 -20.72 10.61
C THR A 170 9.80 -20.67 11.69
N LEU A 171 9.51 -19.50 12.24
CA LEU A 171 8.46 -19.31 13.23
C LEU A 171 7.07 -19.66 12.67
N THR A 172 6.80 -19.27 11.42
CA THR A 172 5.55 -19.62 10.73
C THR A 172 5.43 -21.14 10.56
N LEU A 173 6.52 -21.82 10.19
CA LEU A 173 6.55 -23.27 10.09
C LEU A 173 6.30 -23.94 11.45
N ILE A 174 6.93 -23.43 12.52
CA ILE A 174 6.72 -23.93 13.88
C ILE A 174 5.25 -23.77 14.28
N ALA A 175 4.64 -22.60 14.04
CA ALA A 175 3.24 -22.35 14.34
C ALA A 175 2.29 -23.30 13.60
N ASP A 176 2.53 -23.56 12.31
CA ASP A 176 1.76 -24.54 11.54
C ASP A 176 1.87 -25.95 12.15
N ARG A 177 3.09 -26.37 12.53
CA ARG A 177 3.30 -27.68 13.18
C ARG A 177 2.63 -27.80 14.54
N LEU A 178 2.64 -26.72 15.32
CA LEU A 178 1.90 -26.68 16.59
C LEU A 178 0.39 -26.81 16.36
N GLY A 179 -0.16 -26.14 15.34
CA GLY A 179 -1.58 -26.28 14.97
C GLY A 179 -1.96 -27.71 14.56
N GLU A 180 -1.08 -28.40 13.83
CA GLU A 180 -1.25 -29.82 13.50
C GLU A 180 -1.24 -30.70 14.75
N VAL A 181 -0.28 -30.49 15.66
CA VAL A 181 -0.19 -31.25 16.93
C VAL A 181 -1.42 -31.02 17.80
N VAL A 182 -1.88 -29.77 17.95
CA VAL A 182 -3.10 -29.44 18.69
C VAL A 182 -4.31 -30.15 18.10
N THR A 183 -4.44 -30.16 16.77
CA THR A 183 -5.53 -30.88 16.08
C THR A 183 -5.44 -32.39 16.28
N ALA A 184 -4.23 -32.95 16.20
CA ALA A 184 -4.02 -34.37 16.41
C ALA A 184 -4.43 -34.79 17.84
N ILE A 185 -4.01 -34.03 18.85
CA ILE A 185 -4.41 -34.25 20.25
C ILE A 185 -5.93 -34.13 20.40
N HIS A 186 -6.54 -33.08 19.85
CA HIS A 186 -8.00 -32.91 19.89
C HIS A 186 -8.71 -34.13 19.28
N ASN A 187 -8.24 -34.62 18.13
CA ASN A 187 -8.81 -35.76 17.43
C ASN A 187 -8.67 -37.09 18.16
N THR A 188 -7.76 -37.21 19.14
CA THR A 188 -7.70 -38.42 20.01
C THR A 188 -8.87 -38.49 21.00
N THR A 189 -9.44 -37.34 21.37
CA THR A 189 -10.51 -37.23 22.36
C THR A 189 -11.88 -36.94 21.74
N ALA A 190 -11.89 -36.36 20.54
CA ALA A 190 -13.11 -35.95 19.85
C ALA A 190 -13.85 -37.13 19.21
N LYS A 191 -15.18 -37.18 19.36
CA LYS A 191 -16.05 -38.17 18.69
C LYS A 191 -16.07 -38.00 17.15
N LYS A 192 -15.71 -36.83 16.64
CA LYS A 192 -15.58 -36.53 15.22
C LYS A 192 -14.23 -35.86 14.97
N PRO A 193 -13.41 -36.36 14.03
CA PRO A 193 -12.13 -35.75 13.72
C PRO A 193 -12.33 -34.37 13.07
N GLY A 194 -11.68 -33.36 13.64
CA GLY A 194 -11.55 -32.02 13.07
C GLY A 194 -10.50 -32.01 11.95
N LYS A 195 -10.64 -31.05 11.03
CA LYS A 195 -9.63 -30.78 10.01
C LYS A 195 -8.50 -29.96 10.64
N PRO A 196 -7.24 -30.18 10.25
CA PRO A 196 -6.14 -29.31 10.65
C PRO A 196 -6.43 -27.87 10.20
N PRO A 197 -5.98 -26.87 10.98
CA PRO A 197 -6.12 -25.48 10.58
C PRO A 197 -5.42 -25.26 9.23
N PRO A 198 -5.92 -24.34 8.40
CA PRO A 198 -5.21 -23.96 7.20
C PRO A 198 -3.85 -23.40 7.60
N PRO A 199 -2.81 -23.67 6.81
CA PRO A 199 -1.48 -23.17 7.12
C PRO A 199 -1.48 -21.64 7.04
N LEU A 200 -0.66 -21.01 7.89
CA LEU A 200 -0.55 -19.56 7.95
C LEU A 200 -0.19 -18.95 6.58
N PRO A 201 -0.70 -17.74 6.29
CA PRO A 201 -0.45 -17.09 5.01
C PRO A 201 1.05 -16.83 4.83
N ARG A 202 1.57 -17.13 3.64
CA ARG A 202 2.96 -16.94 3.25
C ARG A 202 3.05 -15.94 2.12
N PRO A 203 4.17 -15.21 1.99
CA PRO A 203 4.36 -14.33 0.86
C PRO A 203 4.37 -15.15 -0.42
N GLN A 204 3.78 -14.58 -1.46
CA GLN A 204 3.72 -15.22 -2.77
C GLN A 204 4.73 -14.59 -3.70
N THR A 205 5.66 -15.39 -4.20
CA THR A 205 6.61 -14.94 -5.19
C THR A 205 5.92 -14.70 -6.55
N ALA A 206 6.59 -13.98 -7.45
CA ALA A 206 6.10 -13.83 -8.82
C ALA A 206 5.89 -15.18 -9.52
N HIS A 207 6.77 -16.15 -9.23
CA HIS A 207 6.65 -17.52 -9.74
C HIS A 207 5.39 -18.23 -9.21
N ASP A 208 5.09 -18.10 -7.92
CA ASP A 208 3.90 -18.70 -7.31
C ASP A 208 2.62 -18.12 -7.89
N ARG A 209 2.59 -16.79 -8.10
CA ARG A 209 1.46 -16.11 -8.73
C ARG A 209 1.24 -16.62 -10.16
N LEU A 210 2.31 -16.79 -10.94
CA LEU A 210 2.24 -17.35 -12.29
C LEU A 210 1.75 -18.81 -12.29
N ALA A 211 2.31 -19.65 -11.43
CA ALA A 211 1.91 -21.06 -11.29
C ALA A 211 0.44 -21.18 -10.90
N ARG A 212 -0.03 -20.35 -9.95
CA ARG A 212 -1.45 -20.28 -9.57
C ARG A 212 -2.33 -19.84 -10.74
N ARG A 213 -1.91 -18.85 -11.52
CA ARG A 213 -2.65 -18.40 -12.71
C ARG A 213 -2.79 -19.53 -13.73
N ARG A 214 -1.71 -20.28 -14.00
CA ARG A 214 -1.73 -21.46 -14.88
C ARG A 214 -2.67 -22.54 -14.36
N ARG A 215 -2.59 -22.90 -13.08
CA ARG A 215 -3.50 -23.88 -12.45
C ARG A 215 -4.97 -23.47 -12.57
N ARG A 216 -5.30 -22.20 -12.33
CA ARG A 216 -6.66 -21.66 -12.48
C ARG A 216 -7.14 -21.76 -13.93
N ALA A 217 -6.30 -21.39 -14.90
CA ALA A 217 -6.63 -21.50 -16.32
C ALA A 217 -6.89 -22.96 -16.75
N SER A 218 -6.02 -23.89 -16.34
CA SER A 218 -6.22 -25.32 -16.62
C SER A 218 -7.50 -25.86 -15.98
N HIS A 219 -7.79 -25.48 -14.74
CA HIS A 219 -9.01 -25.87 -14.05
C HIS A 219 -10.27 -25.31 -14.71
N GLN A 220 -10.24 -24.05 -15.17
CA GLN A 220 -11.34 -23.47 -15.92
C GLN A 220 -11.58 -24.21 -17.23
N LEU A 221 -10.51 -24.51 -17.98
CA LEU A 221 -10.60 -25.29 -19.21
C LEU A 221 -11.17 -26.70 -18.97
N ILE A 222 -10.82 -27.35 -17.85
CA ILE A 222 -11.41 -28.64 -17.48
C ILE A 222 -12.90 -28.48 -17.17
N LYS A 223 -13.29 -27.44 -16.41
CA LYS A 223 -14.70 -27.15 -16.10
C LYS A 223 -15.52 -26.90 -17.36
N ASP A 224 -15.00 -26.09 -18.28
CA ASP A 224 -15.68 -25.75 -19.54
C ASP A 224 -15.87 -27.01 -20.39
N ARG A 225 -14.83 -27.87 -20.49
CA ARG A 225 -14.93 -29.17 -21.18
C ARG A 225 -15.96 -30.10 -20.54
N LEU A 226 -16.01 -30.18 -19.21
CA LEU A 226 -16.99 -30.99 -18.50
C LEU A 226 -18.41 -30.47 -18.73
N LEU A 227 -18.59 -29.15 -18.74
CA LEU A 227 -19.88 -28.51 -18.99
C LEU A 227 -20.34 -28.75 -20.44
N GLU A 228 -19.46 -28.61 -21.43
CA GLU A 228 -19.74 -28.94 -22.83
C GLU A 228 -20.02 -30.43 -23.07
N ALA A 229 -19.36 -31.32 -22.33
CA ALA A 229 -19.62 -32.76 -22.41
C ALA A 229 -20.98 -33.11 -21.81
N SER A 230 -21.33 -32.46 -20.70
CA SER A 230 -22.64 -32.57 -20.05
C SER A 230 -23.77 -32.06 -20.95
N THR A 231 -23.58 -30.94 -21.64
CA THR A 231 -24.62 -30.38 -22.56
C THR A 231 -24.79 -31.22 -23.83
N ARG A 232 -23.75 -31.92 -24.28
CA ARG A 232 -23.81 -32.85 -25.42
C ARG A 232 -24.41 -34.23 -25.08
N GLY A 233 -24.93 -34.43 -23.88
CA GLY A 233 -25.58 -35.69 -23.47
C GLY A 233 -24.62 -36.87 -23.33
N ARG A 234 -23.31 -36.63 -23.22
CA ARG A 234 -22.34 -37.69 -22.94
C ARG A 234 -22.42 -37.99 -21.44
N PRO A 235 -22.70 -39.23 -21.01
CA PRO A 235 -22.84 -39.54 -19.60
C PRO A 235 -21.54 -39.19 -18.88
N THR A 236 -21.62 -38.27 -17.92
CA THR A 236 -20.62 -38.13 -16.87
C THR A 236 -20.44 -39.50 -16.21
N MET A 237 -19.22 -39.88 -15.81
CA MET A 237 -18.93 -41.23 -15.28
C MET A 237 -19.81 -41.68 -14.09
N ALA A 238 -20.60 -40.78 -13.49
CA ALA A 238 -21.63 -41.10 -12.50
C ALA A 238 -22.88 -41.79 -13.10
N ALA A 239 -23.03 -41.85 -14.43
CA ALA A 239 -24.20 -42.40 -15.13
C ALA A 239 -23.84 -43.55 -16.09
N ALA A 240 -22.78 -44.31 -15.81
CA ALA A 240 -22.62 -45.62 -16.44
C ALA A 240 -23.55 -46.62 -15.74
N PRO A 241 -24.64 -47.11 -16.38
CA PRO A 241 -25.39 -48.22 -15.81
C PRO A 241 -24.50 -49.45 -15.73
N ALA A 242 -24.64 -50.21 -14.64
CA ALA A 242 -23.97 -51.48 -14.38
C ALA A 242 -24.38 -52.58 -15.38
N ALA A 243 -23.95 -52.45 -16.63
CA ALA A 243 -24.22 -53.40 -17.71
C ALA A 243 -22.89 -53.88 -18.30
N ASP A 244 -22.22 -54.78 -17.59
CA ASP A 244 -21.75 -56.05 -18.19
C ASP A 244 -21.03 -56.93 -17.15
N ALA A 245 -21.83 -57.57 -16.28
CA ALA A 245 -21.36 -58.66 -15.43
C ALA A 245 -21.50 -60.04 -16.10
N ARG A 246 -21.65 -60.12 -17.44
CA ARG A 246 -21.94 -61.40 -18.14
C ARG A 246 -20.87 -61.90 -19.13
N HIS A 247 -19.71 -61.25 -19.23
CA HIS A 247 -18.62 -61.73 -20.11
C HIS A 247 -17.34 -62.21 -19.40
N ALA A 248 -17.41 -62.56 -18.11
CA ALA A 248 -16.27 -63.09 -17.35
C ALA A 248 -16.47 -64.55 -16.87
N ALA A 249 -17.19 -65.38 -17.63
CA ALA A 249 -17.37 -66.81 -17.31
C ALA A 249 -16.48 -67.77 -18.14
N HIS A 250 -15.58 -67.26 -18.99
CA HIS A 250 -14.64 -68.11 -19.76
C HIS A 250 -13.23 -67.54 -19.73
N ARG A 251 -12.50 -67.82 -18.65
CA ARG A 251 -11.03 -67.92 -18.60
C ARG A 251 -10.61 -68.52 -17.25
N THR A 252 -11.04 -69.75 -17.00
CA THR A 252 -10.32 -70.69 -16.14
C THR A 252 -9.38 -71.52 -17.02
N HIS A 253 -8.23 -71.90 -16.46
CA HIS A 253 -7.04 -72.53 -17.07
C HIS A 253 -5.98 -71.51 -17.50
N THR A 254 -4.72 -71.57 -17.08
CA THR A 254 -3.93 -72.52 -16.28
C THR A 254 -2.62 -71.78 -16.03
N ASN A 255 -2.10 -71.71 -14.81
CA ASN A 255 -0.65 -71.76 -14.69
C ASN A 255 -0.21 -72.44 -13.41
N THR A 256 0.35 -73.62 -13.63
CA THR A 256 0.92 -74.55 -12.68
C THR A 256 2.34 -74.08 -12.34
N ARG A 257 2.73 -74.34 -11.09
CA ARG A 257 4.07 -74.21 -10.53
C ARG A 257 5.20 -74.73 -11.44
N GLY A 258 6.32 -74.03 -11.37
CA GLY A 258 7.69 -74.49 -11.61
C GLY A 258 8.63 -73.52 -10.90
#